data_AF-A0A9D5FMX2-F1
#
_entry.id   AF-A0A9D5FMX2-F1
#
_cell.length_a   1.000
_cell.length_b   1.000
_cell.length_c   1.000
_cell.angle_alpha   90.00
_cell.angle_beta   90.00
_cell.angle_gamma   90.00
#
_symmetry.space_group_name_H-M   'P 1'
#
loop_
_entity.id
_entity.type
_entity.pdbx_description
1 polymer ?
#
loop_
_entity_poly.entity_id
_entity_poly.type
_entity_poly.pdbx_seq_one_letter_code
_entity_poly.pdbx_strand_id
1 'polypeptide(L)' 'MRKILLAALIAAPLFLTNGCANVKPWQRGNLADYIMRPDRDSPEISLREHIFFTREAAAGGRGVGGGGCGCN' A
#
# COMPACT_ATOMS: atom_id res chain seq x y z
N MET A 1 -19.39 -25.92 -26.74
CA MET A 1 -19.27 -25.64 -25.28
C MET A 1 -17.88 -26.01 -24.72
N ARG A 2 -17.41 -27.26 -24.83
CA ARG A 2 -16.08 -27.67 -24.31
C ARG A 2 -14.88 -26.90 -24.88
N LYS A 3 -14.90 -26.56 -26.17
CA LYS A 3 -13.85 -25.73 -26.82
C LYS A 3 -13.82 -24.28 -26.32
N ILE A 4 -14.98 -23.73 -25.95
CA ILE A 4 -15.11 -22.36 -25.41
C ILE A 4 -14.56 -22.34 -23.97
N LEU A 5 -14.86 -23.38 -23.18
CA LEU A 5 -14.33 -23.54 -21.83
C LEU A 5 -12.79 -23.70 -21.83
N LEU A 6 -12.24 -24.48 -22.77
CA LEU A 6 -10.80 -24.63 -22.93
C LEU A 6 -10.11 -23.32 -23.33
N ALA A 7 -10.71 -22.55 -24.24
CA ALA A 7 -10.18 -21.24 -24.64
C ALA A 7 -10.20 -20.23 -23.47
N ALA A 8 -11.26 -20.22 -22.67
CA ALA A 8 -11.36 -19.37 -21.48
C ALA A 8 -10.31 -19.72 -20.41
N LEU A 9 -10.02 -21.02 -20.22
CA LEU A 9 -9.01 -21.49 -19.27
C LEU A 9 -7.60 -21.04 -19.64
N ILE A 10 -7.29 -21.01 -20.93
CA ILE A 10 -5.98 -20.59 -21.46
C ILE A 10 -5.83 -19.06 -21.44
N ALA A 11 -6.93 -18.32 -21.61
CA ALA A 11 -6.92 -16.85 -21.62
C ALA A 11 -6.90 -16.22 -20.21
N ALA A 12 -7.39 -16.91 -19.18
CA ALA A 12 -7.48 -16.39 -17.81
C ALA A 12 -6.14 -15.89 -17.19
N PRO A 13 -4.98 -16.55 -17.37
CA PRO A 13 -3.72 -16.10 -16.78
C PRO A 13 -3.21 -14.78 -17.36
N LEU A 14 -3.54 -14.47 -18.62
CA LEU A 14 -3.13 -13.22 -19.28
C LEU A 14 -3.79 -11.99 -18.64
N PHE A 15 -4.97 -12.14 -18.05
CA PHE A 15 -5.65 -11.02 -17.37
C PHE A 15 -5.12 -10.77 -15.96
N LEU A 16 -4.47 -11.75 -15.33
CA LEU A 16 -4.00 -11.66 -13.94
C LEU A 16 -2.64 -10.96 -13.81
N THR A 17 -1.90 -10.77 -14.89
CA THR A 17 -0.54 -10.20 -14.85
C THR A 17 -0.47 -8.71 -15.23
N ASN A 18 -1.57 -8.11 -15.69
CA ASN A 18 -1.63 -6.74 -16.21
C ASN A 18 -2.03 -5.68 -15.15
N GLY A 19 -1.47 -5.73 -13.96
CA GLY A 19 -1.86 -4.82 -12.85
C GLY A 19 -0.74 -3.97 -12.24
N CYS A 20 0.51 -4.41 -12.33
CA CYS A 20 1.62 -3.75 -11.64
C CYS A 20 2.60 -3.16 -12.67
N ALA A 21 2.64 -1.82 -12.76
CA ALA A 21 3.65 -1.10 -13.51
C ALA A 21 4.58 -0.35 -12.54
N ASN A 22 5.89 -0.57 -12.64
CA ASN A 22 6.86 0.22 -11.92
C ASN A 22 7.03 1.57 -12.64
N VAL A 23 6.54 2.64 -12.03
CA VAL A 23 6.58 4.00 -12.59
C VAL A 23 7.36 4.93 -11.67
N LYS A 24 8.09 5.88 -12.26
CA LYS A 24 8.81 6.90 -11.50
C LYS A 24 7.82 7.81 -10.77
N PRO A 25 8.19 8.41 -9.62
CA PRO A 25 7.25 9.19 -8.81
C PRO A 25 6.49 10.29 -9.56
N TRP A 26 7.14 11.00 -10.48
CA TRP A 26 6.53 12.07 -11.29
C TRP A 26 5.60 11.58 -12.41
N GLN A 27 5.62 10.28 -12.73
CA GLN A 27 4.74 9.70 -13.75
C GLN A 27 3.35 9.38 -13.20
N ARG A 28 3.10 9.57 -11.90
CA ARG A 28 1.83 9.24 -11.23
C ARG A 28 0.73 10.29 -11.43
N GLY A 29 0.93 11.27 -12.32
CA GLY A 29 -0.04 12.33 -12.61
C GLY A 29 -0.40 13.12 -11.35
N ASN A 30 -1.69 13.20 -11.02
CA ASN A 30 -2.19 13.94 -9.85
C ASN A 30 -1.59 13.45 -8.52
N LEU A 31 -1.21 12.18 -8.42
CA LEU A 31 -0.58 11.63 -7.20
C LEU A 31 0.89 12.03 -7.05
N ALA A 32 1.48 12.68 -8.05
CA ALA A 32 2.82 13.24 -7.97
C ALA A 32 2.85 14.64 -7.35
N ASP A 33 1.68 15.27 -7.14
CA ASP A 33 1.60 16.61 -6.55
C ASP A 33 2.16 16.60 -5.11
N TYR A 34 2.84 17.68 -4.75
CA TYR A 34 3.32 17.94 -3.40
C TYR A 34 2.19 17.82 -2.36
N ILE A 35 0.98 18.29 -2.68
CA ILE A 35 -0.17 18.20 -1.76
C ILE A 35 -0.74 16.79 -1.62
N MET A 36 -0.30 15.83 -2.43
CA MET A 36 -0.68 14.42 -2.29
C MET A 36 0.39 13.61 -1.55
N ARG A 37 1.49 14.25 -1.13
CA ARG A 37 2.58 13.58 -0.42
C ARG A 37 2.16 13.28 1.03
N PRO A 38 2.19 12.01 1.46
CA PRO A 38 1.82 11.63 2.82
C PRO A 38 2.89 12.01 3.86
N ASP A 39 4.11 12.35 3.42
CA ASP A 39 5.29 12.70 4.19
C ASP A 39 5.63 14.20 4.16
N ARG A 40 4.70 15.05 3.70
CA ARG A 40 4.98 16.48 3.46
C ARG A 40 5.21 17.27 4.76
N ASP A 41 4.48 16.93 5.83
CA ASP A 41 4.40 17.69 7.07
C ASP A 41 4.77 16.80 8.26
N SER A 42 5.92 17.07 8.90
CA SER A 42 6.42 16.24 10.01
C SER A 42 5.47 16.16 11.21
N PRO A 43 4.82 17.24 11.68
CA PRO A 43 3.86 17.15 12.79
C PRO A 43 2.63 16.30 12.44
N GLU A 44 2.16 16.38 11.20
CA GLU A 44 1.02 15.59 10.72
C GLU A 44 1.35 14.09 10.73
N ILE A 45 2.57 13.72 10.33
CA ILE A 45 3.04 12.33 10.36
C ILE A 45 2.97 11.77 11.78
N SER A 46 3.53 12.48 12.77
CA SER A 46 3.52 12.04 14.17
C SER A 46 2.11 11.91 14.73
N LEU A 47 1.22 12.85 14.41
CA LEU A 47 -0.18 12.78 14.83
C LEU A 47 -0.90 11.58 14.20
N ARG A 48 -0.71 11.36 12.89
CA ARG A 48 -1.33 10.24 12.16
C ARG A 48 -0.85 8.90 12.72
N GLU A 49 0.43 8.78 13.05
CA GLU A 49 1.00 7.60 13.70
C GLU A 49 0.38 7.37 15.09
N HIS A 50 0.28 8.41 15.92
CA HIS A 50 -0.36 8.30 17.23
C HIS A 50 -1.80 7.79 17.12
N ILE A 51 -2.59 8.38 16.21
CA ILE A 51 -3.98 7.97 15.95
C ILE A 51 -4.04 6.52 15.48
N PHE A 52 -3.19 6.14 14.53
CA PHE A 52 -3.15 4.79 13.97
C PHE A 52 -2.87 3.74 15.05
N PHE A 53 -1.87 3.97 15.90
CA PHE A 53 -1.52 3.04 16.97
C PHE A 53 -2.58 2.97 18.07
N THR A 54 -3.25 4.08 18.39
CA THR A 54 -4.32 4.09 19.39
C THR A 54 -5.61 3.43 18.87
N ARG A 55 -5.94 3.57 17.59
CA ARG A 55 -7.23 3.12 17.05
C ARG A 55 -7.20 1.76 16.37
N GLU A 56 -6.12 1.45 15.65
CA GLU A 56 -6.01 0.21 14.87
C GLU A 56 -5.29 -0.90 15.66
N ALA A 57 -4.98 -0.66 16.94
CA ALA A 57 -4.22 -1.58 17.81
C ALA A 57 -2.93 -2.12 17.17
N ALA A 58 -2.35 -1.38 16.22
CA ALA A 58 -1.10 -1.76 15.60
C ALA A 58 0.02 -1.58 16.65
N ALA A 59 0.57 -2.67 17.17
CA ALA A 59 1.74 -2.57 18.03
C ALA A 59 3.00 -2.47 17.16
N GLY A 60 3.86 -1.45 17.36
CA GLY A 60 5.23 -1.49 16.82
C GLY A 60 5.80 -0.28 16.08
N GLY A 61 5.14 0.87 15.97
CA GLY A 61 5.80 2.07 15.42
C GLY A 61 6.18 1.98 13.93
N ARG A 62 6.55 3.09 13.30
CA ARG A 62 7.04 3.11 11.91
C ARG A 62 8.57 2.96 11.79
N GLY A 63 9.30 2.82 12.92
CA GLY A 63 10.76 3.00 12.93
C GLY A 63 11.63 2.17 13.89
N VAL A 64 11.10 1.46 14.90
CA VAL A 64 11.91 0.60 15.77
C VAL A 64 11.04 -0.52 16.36
N GLY A 65 11.58 -1.73 16.39
CA GLY A 65 10.90 -2.92 16.91
C GLY A 65 10.30 -2.71 18.30
N GLY A 66 9.02 -3.02 18.44
CA GLY A 66 8.29 -2.87 19.69
C GLY A 66 6.83 -3.27 19.54
N GLY A 67 6.59 -4.43 18.92
CA GLY A 67 5.30 -5.09 19.05
C GLY A 67 5.17 -5.65 20.47
N GLY A 68 4.01 -5.48 21.09
CA GLY A 68 3.65 -6.15 22.35
C GLY A 68 4.28 -5.53 23.61
N CYS A 69 3.66 -5.86 24.75
CA CYS A 69 4.11 -5.66 26.14
C CYS A 69 5.53 -5.08 26.25
N GLY A 70 5.65 -3.79 26.55
CA GLY A 70 6.92 -3.06 26.58
C GLY A 70 7.89 -3.51 27.67
N CYS A 71 8.51 -4.67 27.49
CA CYS A 71 9.67 -5.11 28.24
C CYS A 71 10.91 -4.84 27.38
N ASN A 72 11.68 -3.85 27.84
CA ASN A 72 13.06 -3.60 27.43
C ASN A 72 13.93 -4.80 27.82
#